data_AF-A0A960IZT3-F1
#
_entry.id   AF-A0A960IZT3-F1
#
_cell.length_a   1.000
_cell.length_b   1.000
_cell.length_c   1.000
_cell.angle_alpha   90.00
_cell.angle_beta   90.00
_cell.angle_gamma   90.00
#
_symmetry.space_group_name_H-M   'P 1'
#
loop_
_entity.id
_entity.type
_entity.pdbx_description
1 polymer ?
#
loop_
_entity_poly.entity_id
_entity_poly.type
_entity_poly.pdbx_seq_one_letter_code
_entity_poly.pdbx_strand_id
1 'polypeptide(L)'
;TYFFMANMAVLLAVGLYRVAFGDLPVETGGVEGMLSGPDGSAADGIFYGATLFVVLHAFASGGAAVTGVEAISNGVPAFREPAARNARSTLVVMGTALGFMFLGLSVLASKVHAFPYEEGTPTVIAQVGTLVYGGGPLGDVLFYSLQVGTMLILVLAANTGFADFPRLASFAAGDSFMPRQLTKRGHRLVFSNGIIALAAAAIVLIVVTGAKVDRLIPLYAIGVFTSFTLSQAGMARHHLTHREPKWRTGLFINGTGAVLTFVVAIIIAVTKFAHGAWVIIGLIPILVVVLFRLNRQYTHEASELLEDAHVAATAPILRRHVVLVLVDTLDVAAARAIQYARTLTPDELRAVHLDLDPLVTADLARDWRTLGLGRLSLDIVECQDRRVTQAAAEIAAQELADGETEVSVLIPRREYRRLWHRLLHDRTSDQMVKVLSTLPHCNVTVVPYHLDLKSTPIRVRAAEATAGAAGGDAAARTAVTEAPATRADGSTPIGAVAHRSRVLLAGRIRALRVQPWSGVPTLECTLADESGAILVVFLGRREVPGVVVGAHVRVQGVVGEHHGRLALLNPAYELLG
;
A
#
# COMPACT_ATOMS: atom_id res chain seq x y z
N THR A 1 -11.46 -27.15 3.40
CA THR A 1 -12.86 -27.35 2.93
C THR A 1 -13.19 -28.79 2.63
N TYR A 2 -12.55 -29.45 1.66
CA TYR A 2 -12.90 -30.84 1.28
C TYR A 2 -12.84 -31.84 2.44
N PHE A 3 -11.81 -31.76 3.29
CA PHE A 3 -11.69 -32.60 4.48
C PHE A 3 -12.90 -32.47 5.42
N PHE A 4 -13.34 -31.25 5.72
CA PHE A 4 -14.53 -31.02 6.54
C PHE A 4 -15.81 -31.54 5.87
N MET A 5 -15.98 -31.29 4.56
CA MET A 5 -17.15 -31.80 3.81
C MET A 5 -17.21 -33.32 3.82
N ALA A 6 -16.07 -34.01 3.70
CA ALA A 6 -16.01 -35.46 3.80
C ALA A 6 -16.40 -35.94 5.21
N ASN A 7 -15.87 -35.32 6.26
CA ASN A 7 -16.23 -35.66 7.65
C ASN A 7 -17.73 -35.43 7.92
N MET A 8 -18.29 -34.32 7.44
CA MET A 8 -19.73 -34.04 7.54
C MET A 8 -20.55 -35.07 6.76
N ALA A 9 -20.13 -35.45 5.55
CA ALA A 9 -20.84 -36.48 4.78
C ALA A 9 -20.85 -37.83 5.51
N VAL A 10 -19.73 -38.22 6.14
CA VAL A 10 -19.64 -39.43 6.98
C VAL A 10 -20.55 -39.32 8.19
N LEU A 11 -20.51 -38.21 8.92
CA LEU A 11 -21.37 -37.97 10.09
C LEU A 11 -22.85 -38.11 9.71
N LEU A 12 -23.26 -37.47 8.62
CA LEU A 12 -24.64 -37.51 8.14
C LEU A 12 -25.02 -38.92 7.68
N ALA A 13 -24.16 -39.62 6.93
CA ALA A 13 -24.45 -40.97 6.48
C ALA A 13 -24.62 -41.95 7.65
N VAL A 14 -23.71 -41.94 8.63
CA VAL A 14 -23.77 -42.80 9.82
C VAL A 14 -24.95 -42.42 10.71
N GLY A 15 -25.20 -41.11 10.90
CA GLY A 15 -26.32 -40.61 11.68
C GLY A 15 -27.67 -41.00 11.09
N LEU A 16 -27.89 -40.74 9.79
CA LEU A 16 -29.12 -41.14 9.10
C LEU A 16 -29.30 -42.65 9.08
N TYR A 17 -28.22 -43.42 8.93
CA TYR A 17 -28.26 -44.87 9.08
C TYR A 17 -28.78 -45.25 10.48
N ARG A 18 -28.19 -44.74 11.56
CA ARG A 18 -28.65 -45.04 12.93
C ARG A 18 -30.09 -44.59 13.19
N VAL A 19 -30.52 -43.46 12.63
CA VAL A 19 -31.94 -43.04 12.67
C VAL A 19 -32.85 -44.06 12.00
N ALA A 20 -32.47 -44.57 10.82
CA ALA A 20 -33.29 -45.53 10.07
C ALA A 20 -33.42 -46.89 10.79
N PHE A 21 -32.38 -47.31 11.53
CA PHE A 21 -32.37 -48.57 12.28
C PHE A 21 -32.77 -48.42 13.76
N GLY A 22 -33.09 -47.21 14.23
CA GLY A 22 -33.57 -46.95 15.59
C GLY A 22 -32.50 -47.03 16.69
N ASP A 23 -31.21 -47.04 16.32
CA ASP A 23 -30.06 -47.22 17.22
C ASP A 23 -29.32 -45.89 17.48
N LEU A 24 -30.06 -44.79 17.52
CA LEU A 24 -29.50 -43.47 17.80
C LEU A 24 -29.74 -43.10 19.27
N PRO A 25 -28.68 -42.97 20.09
CA PRO A 25 -28.81 -42.48 21.45
C PRO A 25 -29.35 -41.05 21.47
N VAL A 26 -30.12 -40.75 22.51
CA VAL A 26 -30.69 -39.42 22.76
C VAL A 26 -29.99 -38.83 23.96
N GLU A 27 -29.68 -37.54 23.92
CA GLU A 27 -29.17 -36.86 25.11
C GLU A 27 -30.24 -36.82 26.20
N THR A 28 -29.87 -37.27 27.40
CA THR A 28 -30.75 -37.22 28.57
C THR A 28 -30.50 -35.93 29.34
N GLY A 29 -31.52 -35.08 29.46
CA GLY A 29 -31.42 -33.81 30.19
C GLY A 29 -31.04 -33.98 31.67
N GLY A 30 -30.48 -32.93 32.27
CA GLY A 30 -30.09 -32.91 33.70
C GLY A 30 -28.59 -33.00 33.97
N VAL A 31 -27.75 -32.86 32.94
CA VAL A 31 -26.28 -32.78 33.08
C VAL A 31 -25.87 -31.38 33.55
N GLU A 32 -24.87 -31.31 34.44
CA GLU A 32 -24.32 -30.05 34.97
C GLU A 32 -23.90 -29.10 33.83
N GLY A 33 -24.39 -27.85 33.85
CA GLY A 33 -24.13 -26.83 32.82
C GLY A 33 -25.09 -26.81 31.62
N MET A 34 -26.06 -27.73 31.56
CA MET A 34 -27.12 -27.73 30.54
C MET A 34 -28.24 -26.75 30.90
N LEU A 35 -28.64 -25.88 29.96
CA LEU A 35 -29.78 -24.98 30.15
C LEU A 35 -31.09 -25.78 30.15
N SER A 36 -31.91 -25.64 31.19
CA SER A 36 -33.23 -26.27 31.26
C SER A 36 -34.15 -25.75 30.16
N GLY A 37 -34.79 -26.65 29.41
CA GLY A 37 -35.77 -26.28 28.38
C GLY A 37 -37.00 -25.60 28.99
N PRO A 38 -37.73 -24.76 28.23
CA PRO A 38 -38.97 -24.18 28.71
C PRO A 38 -39.99 -25.30 28.97
N ASP A 39 -40.47 -25.38 30.22
CA ASP A 39 -41.50 -26.33 30.63
C ASP A 39 -42.73 -26.19 29.73
N GLY A 40 -43.12 -27.29 29.10
CA GLY A 40 -44.17 -27.31 28.09
C GLY A 40 -45.53 -26.90 28.65
N SER A 41 -46.08 -25.79 28.15
CA SER A 41 -47.54 -25.57 27.96
C SER A 41 -47.82 -24.20 27.33
N ALA A 42 -47.33 -23.95 26.10
CA ALA A 42 -47.78 -22.81 25.31
C ALA A 42 -49.10 -23.15 24.60
N ALA A 43 -50.19 -23.32 25.36
CA ALA A 43 -51.52 -23.63 24.83
C ALA A 43 -52.54 -22.47 24.89
N ASP A 44 -52.16 -21.29 25.40
CA ASP A 44 -53.06 -20.12 25.47
C ASP A 44 -52.69 -19.06 24.43
N GLY A 45 -53.69 -18.47 23.74
CA GLY A 45 -53.53 -17.59 22.57
C GLY A 45 -52.64 -16.34 22.75
N ILE A 46 -52.31 -15.95 23.99
CA ILE A 46 -51.31 -14.90 24.28
C ILE A 46 -49.88 -15.39 23.95
N PHE A 47 -49.63 -16.69 24.06
CA PHE A 47 -48.37 -17.31 23.68
C PHE A 47 -48.21 -17.45 22.17
N TYR A 48 -49.25 -17.37 21.33
CA TYR A 48 -49.08 -17.49 19.87
C TYR A 48 -48.18 -16.38 19.28
N GLY A 49 -48.30 -15.14 19.80
CA GLY A 49 -47.42 -14.04 19.44
C GLY A 49 -45.98 -14.27 19.94
N ALA A 50 -45.82 -14.82 21.15
CA ALA A 50 -44.53 -15.19 21.71
C ALA A 50 -43.89 -16.37 20.95
N THR A 51 -44.67 -17.36 20.53
CA THR A 51 -44.23 -18.51 19.73
C THR A 51 -43.85 -18.07 18.33
N LEU A 52 -44.65 -17.22 17.67
CA LEU A 52 -44.28 -16.65 16.37
C LEU A 52 -43.01 -15.80 16.49
N PHE A 53 -42.88 -14.99 17.54
CA PHE A 53 -41.68 -14.21 17.81
C PHE A 53 -40.46 -15.11 18.06
N VAL A 54 -40.59 -16.20 18.83
CA VAL A 54 -39.52 -17.18 19.06
C VAL A 54 -39.12 -17.89 17.77
N VAL A 55 -40.08 -18.28 16.93
CA VAL A 55 -39.81 -18.86 15.62
C VAL A 55 -39.10 -17.87 14.70
N LEU A 56 -39.56 -16.62 14.66
CA LEU A 56 -38.92 -15.55 13.89
C LEU A 56 -37.51 -15.21 14.42
N HIS A 57 -37.31 -15.24 15.74
CA HIS A 57 -36.00 -15.07 16.36
C HIS A 57 -35.05 -16.21 16.01
N ALA A 58 -35.52 -17.46 16.10
CA ALA A 58 -34.77 -18.64 15.71
C ALA A 58 -34.43 -18.62 14.21
N PHE A 59 -35.39 -18.23 13.37
CA PHE A 59 -35.18 -18.04 11.93
C PHE A 59 -34.12 -16.97 11.63
N ALA A 60 -34.23 -15.80 12.27
CA ALA A 60 -33.30 -14.70 12.08
C ALA A 60 -31.88 -15.06 12.56
N SER A 61 -31.76 -15.75 13.70
CA SER A 61 -30.48 -16.25 14.22
C SER A 61 -29.90 -17.36 13.33
N GLY A 62 -30.75 -18.26 12.81
CA GLY A 62 -30.36 -19.30 11.87
C GLY A 62 -29.97 -18.77 10.48
N GLY A 63 -30.45 -17.57 10.11
CA GLY A 63 -30.06 -16.88 8.88
C GLY A 63 -28.54 -16.62 8.79
N ALA A 64 -27.85 -16.51 9.92
CA ALA A 64 -26.39 -16.42 9.99
C ALA A 64 -25.67 -17.69 9.46
N ALA A 65 -26.36 -18.82 9.27
CA ALA A 65 -25.73 -20.02 8.69
C ALA A 65 -25.49 -19.91 7.17
N VAL A 66 -26.23 -19.02 6.48
CA VAL A 66 -26.16 -18.85 5.01
C VAL A 66 -25.15 -17.77 4.60
N THR A 67 -24.65 -17.02 5.58
CA THR A 67 -23.67 -15.96 5.36
C THR A 67 -22.32 -16.59 5.00
N GLY A 68 -21.81 -16.29 3.81
CA GLY A 68 -20.67 -16.98 3.21
C GLY A 68 -20.75 -17.05 1.69
N VAL A 69 -21.98 -16.96 1.15
CA VAL A 69 -22.23 -16.75 -0.29
C VAL A 69 -21.56 -15.45 -0.82
N GLU A 70 -21.35 -14.47 0.05
CA GLU A 70 -20.68 -13.20 -0.27
C GLU A 70 -19.22 -13.38 -0.68
N ALA A 71 -18.54 -14.40 -0.16
CA ALA A 71 -17.13 -14.63 -0.49
C ALA A 71 -16.96 -14.93 -1.99
N ILE A 72 -17.90 -15.65 -2.60
CA ILE A 72 -17.89 -15.91 -4.04
C ILE A 72 -18.26 -14.65 -4.82
N SER A 73 -19.29 -13.90 -4.39
CA SER A 73 -19.73 -12.69 -5.12
C SER A 73 -18.66 -11.59 -5.11
N ASN A 74 -17.91 -11.46 -4.02
CA ASN A 74 -16.80 -10.52 -3.92
C ASN A 74 -15.54 -11.00 -4.67
N GLY A 75 -15.42 -12.32 -4.83
CA GLY A 75 -14.31 -12.99 -5.51
C GLY A 75 -14.48 -13.21 -7.01
N VAL A 76 -15.56 -12.73 -7.65
CA VAL A 76 -15.82 -12.94 -9.10
C VAL A 76 -14.61 -12.63 -9.99
N PRO A 77 -13.86 -11.52 -9.79
CA PRO A 77 -12.70 -11.21 -10.62
C PRO A 77 -11.53 -12.20 -10.51
N ALA A 78 -11.53 -13.10 -9.51
CA ALA A 78 -10.50 -14.13 -9.35
C ALA A 78 -10.81 -15.42 -10.12
N PHE A 79 -12.02 -15.59 -10.66
CA PHE A 79 -12.39 -16.77 -11.44
C PHE A 79 -11.80 -16.71 -12.85
N ARG A 80 -11.43 -17.87 -13.39
CA ARG A 80 -11.00 -18.00 -14.80
C ARG A 80 -12.16 -17.64 -15.73
N GLU A 81 -11.85 -17.00 -16.86
CA GLU A 81 -12.86 -16.71 -17.88
C GLU A 81 -13.46 -18.00 -18.47
N PRO A 82 -14.80 -18.07 -18.68
CA PRO A 82 -15.83 -17.06 -18.40
C PRO A 82 -16.17 -16.92 -16.90
N ALA A 83 -15.77 -15.81 -16.27
CA ALA A 83 -15.74 -15.68 -14.81
C ALA A 83 -17.15 -15.78 -14.18
N ALA A 84 -18.14 -15.12 -14.78
CA ALA A 84 -19.52 -15.11 -14.28
C ALA A 84 -20.15 -16.51 -14.26
N ARG A 85 -19.89 -17.34 -15.28
CA ARG A 85 -20.45 -18.70 -15.37
C ARG A 85 -19.81 -19.62 -14.33
N ASN A 86 -18.50 -19.51 -14.16
CA ASN A 86 -17.74 -20.29 -13.19
C ASN A 86 -18.11 -19.91 -11.74
N ALA A 87 -18.23 -18.61 -11.46
CA ALA A 87 -18.67 -18.12 -10.16
C ALA A 87 -20.10 -18.60 -9.84
N ARG A 88 -21.04 -18.50 -10.80
CA ARG A 88 -22.42 -18.99 -10.61
C ARG A 88 -22.47 -20.49 -10.34
N SER A 89 -21.76 -21.31 -11.12
CA SER A 89 -21.73 -22.76 -10.92
C SER A 89 -21.20 -23.10 -9.52
N THR A 90 -20.11 -22.44 -9.11
CA THR A 90 -19.50 -22.60 -7.79
C THR A 90 -20.48 -22.22 -6.67
N LEU A 91 -21.21 -21.11 -6.84
CA LEU A 91 -22.22 -20.65 -5.88
C LEU A 91 -23.35 -21.68 -5.72
N VAL A 92 -23.82 -22.28 -6.82
CA VAL A 92 -24.87 -23.31 -6.78
C VAL A 92 -24.38 -24.55 -6.03
N VAL A 93 -23.18 -25.06 -6.36
CA VAL A 93 -22.61 -26.26 -5.70
C VAL A 93 -22.38 -26.00 -4.20
N MET A 94 -21.84 -24.83 -3.86
CA MET A 94 -21.63 -24.46 -2.45
C MET A 94 -22.96 -24.33 -1.71
N GLY A 95 -23.94 -23.65 -2.30
CA GLY A 95 -25.26 -23.43 -1.69
C GLY A 95 -26.03 -24.73 -1.48
N THR A 96 -26.01 -25.66 -2.44
CA THR A 96 -26.67 -26.97 -2.31
C THR A 96 -25.95 -27.84 -1.29
N ALA A 97 -24.62 -27.88 -1.28
CA ALA A 97 -23.85 -28.64 -0.29
C ALA A 97 -24.06 -28.11 1.13
N LEU A 98 -24.01 -26.78 1.31
CA LEU A 98 -24.28 -26.14 2.59
C LEU A 98 -25.70 -26.42 3.06
N GLY A 99 -26.70 -26.28 2.18
CA GLY A 99 -28.10 -26.59 2.49
C GLY A 99 -28.29 -28.04 2.91
N PHE A 100 -27.69 -28.99 2.20
CA PHE A 100 -27.73 -30.41 2.55
C PHE A 100 -27.09 -30.68 3.93
N MET A 101 -25.90 -30.13 4.18
CA MET A 101 -25.22 -30.32 5.46
C MET A 101 -25.97 -29.69 6.62
N PHE A 102 -26.48 -28.46 6.44
CA PHE A 102 -27.22 -27.73 7.48
C PHE A 102 -28.53 -28.42 7.82
N LEU A 103 -29.33 -28.81 6.80
CA LEU A 103 -30.58 -29.55 7.01
C LEU A 103 -30.33 -30.92 7.64
N GLY A 104 -29.33 -31.67 7.13
CA GLY A 104 -28.98 -32.97 7.67
C GLY A 104 -28.56 -32.90 9.14
N LEU A 105 -27.71 -31.93 9.50
CA LEU A 105 -27.30 -31.71 10.88
C LEU A 105 -28.48 -31.28 11.75
N SER A 106 -29.37 -30.42 11.25
CA SER A 106 -30.58 -29.99 11.98
C SER A 106 -31.52 -31.15 12.29
N VAL A 107 -31.69 -32.08 11.34
CA VAL A 107 -32.49 -33.31 11.55
C VAL A 107 -31.86 -34.19 12.61
N LEU A 108 -30.54 -34.42 12.55
CA LEU A 108 -29.85 -35.22 13.56
C LEU A 108 -29.89 -34.56 14.95
N ALA A 109 -29.60 -33.26 15.02
CA ALA A 109 -29.65 -32.47 16.26
C ALA A 109 -31.04 -32.54 16.92
N SER A 110 -32.11 -32.47 16.12
CA SER A 110 -33.48 -32.64 16.60
C SER A 110 -33.77 -34.06 17.08
N LYS A 111 -33.19 -35.10 16.47
CA LYS A 111 -33.40 -36.50 16.88
C LYS A 111 -32.60 -36.89 18.12
N VAL A 112 -31.41 -36.34 18.30
CA VAL A 112 -30.60 -36.58 19.51
C VAL A 112 -30.97 -35.69 20.69
N HIS A 113 -31.90 -34.73 20.49
CA HIS A 113 -32.22 -33.70 21.48
C HIS A 113 -30.99 -32.92 21.96
N ALA A 114 -30.22 -32.37 21.03
CA ALA A 114 -29.07 -31.52 21.40
C ALA A 114 -29.53 -30.27 22.17
N PHE A 115 -28.87 -29.96 23.29
CA PHE A 115 -29.19 -28.80 24.13
C PHE A 115 -28.03 -27.80 24.17
N PRO A 116 -28.31 -26.48 24.30
CA PRO A 116 -27.27 -25.48 24.53
C PRO A 116 -26.72 -25.56 25.96
N TYR A 117 -25.41 -25.31 26.10
CA TYR A 117 -24.69 -25.25 27.36
C TYR A 117 -24.33 -23.80 27.71
N GLU A 118 -24.25 -23.47 29.01
CA GLU A 118 -23.92 -22.10 29.47
C GLU A 118 -22.54 -21.62 28.98
N GLU A 119 -21.58 -22.53 28.90
CA GLU A 119 -20.23 -22.24 28.40
C GLU A 119 -20.13 -22.25 26.86
N GLY A 120 -21.20 -22.65 26.16
CA GLY A 120 -21.22 -22.82 24.70
C GLY A 120 -20.49 -24.09 24.21
N THR A 121 -19.95 -24.89 25.12
CA THR A 121 -19.30 -26.17 24.86
C THR A 121 -19.94 -27.28 25.70
N PRO A 122 -20.13 -28.49 25.15
CA PRO A 122 -19.83 -28.92 23.79
C PRO A 122 -20.77 -28.30 22.73
N THR A 123 -20.23 -28.05 21.53
CA THR A 123 -21.02 -27.53 20.40
C THR A 123 -22.06 -28.54 19.91
N VAL A 124 -23.09 -28.10 19.20
CA VAL A 124 -24.11 -29.02 18.61
C VAL A 124 -23.46 -30.07 17.69
N ILE A 125 -22.45 -29.70 16.90
CA ILE A 125 -21.70 -30.65 16.06
C ILE A 125 -20.97 -31.68 16.92
N ALA A 126 -20.39 -31.25 18.05
CA ALA A 126 -19.73 -32.16 18.98
C ALA A 126 -20.72 -33.11 19.64
N GLN A 127 -21.85 -32.61 20.15
CA GLN A 127 -22.91 -33.44 20.76
C GLN A 127 -23.43 -34.50 19.78
N VAL A 128 -23.80 -34.07 18.56
CA VAL A 128 -24.25 -34.99 17.51
C VAL A 128 -23.15 -35.98 17.16
N GLY A 129 -21.90 -35.53 17.02
CA GLY A 129 -20.75 -36.40 16.72
C GLY A 129 -20.52 -37.47 17.79
N THR A 130 -20.56 -37.11 19.07
CA THR A 130 -20.38 -38.03 20.19
C THR A 130 -21.46 -39.11 20.20
N LEU A 131 -22.73 -38.73 20.01
CA LEU A 131 -23.85 -39.68 20.03
C LEU A 131 -23.93 -40.54 18.76
N VAL A 132 -23.60 -39.98 17.59
CA VAL A 132 -23.64 -40.69 16.31
C VAL A 132 -22.48 -41.67 16.18
N TYR A 133 -21.27 -41.31 16.61
CA TYR A 133 -20.12 -42.22 16.53
C TYR A 133 -20.07 -43.19 17.71
N GLY A 134 -20.57 -42.79 18.89
CA GLY A 134 -20.52 -43.58 20.10
C GLY A 134 -19.09 -43.78 20.61
N GLY A 135 -18.94 -44.68 21.60
CA GLY A 135 -17.63 -45.01 22.17
C GLY A 135 -16.86 -46.06 21.37
N GLY A 136 -15.53 -46.06 21.54
CA GLY A 136 -14.61 -47.07 21.00
C GLY A 136 -13.59 -46.48 20.01
N PRO A 137 -12.51 -47.23 19.67
CA PRO A 137 -11.37 -46.67 18.96
C PRO A 137 -11.71 -46.02 17.60
N LEU A 138 -12.65 -46.62 16.85
CA LEU A 138 -13.10 -46.08 15.57
C LEU A 138 -14.00 -44.84 15.74
N GLY A 139 -14.86 -44.84 16.76
CA GLY A 139 -15.73 -43.70 17.08
C GLY A 139 -14.92 -42.49 17.54
N ASP A 140 -13.91 -42.71 18.39
CA ASP A 140 -12.99 -41.67 18.87
C ASP A 140 -12.21 -41.06 17.69
N VAL A 141 -11.67 -41.89 16.79
CA VAL A 141 -10.94 -41.40 15.60
C VAL A 141 -11.85 -40.56 14.71
N LEU A 142 -13.08 -40.99 14.44
CA LEU A 142 -14.04 -40.23 13.64
C LEU A 142 -14.48 -38.93 14.33
N PHE A 143 -14.67 -38.95 15.65
CA PHE A 143 -15.00 -37.78 16.44
C PHE A 143 -13.86 -36.76 16.41
N TYR A 144 -12.63 -37.15 16.70
CA TYR A 144 -11.47 -36.25 16.65
C TYR A 144 -11.21 -35.74 15.22
N SER A 145 -11.40 -36.57 14.19
CA SER A 145 -11.34 -36.14 12.79
C SER A 145 -12.39 -35.06 12.48
N LEU A 146 -13.62 -35.22 12.98
CA LEU A 146 -14.68 -34.21 12.85
C LEU A 146 -14.32 -32.91 13.58
N GLN A 147 -13.79 -32.98 14.81
CA GLN A 147 -13.38 -31.79 15.58
C GLN A 147 -12.22 -31.05 14.90
N VAL A 148 -11.17 -31.77 14.48
CA VAL A 148 -10.05 -31.19 13.71
C VAL A 148 -10.56 -30.57 12.41
N GLY A 149 -11.45 -31.26 11.69
CA GLY A 149 -12.06 -30.74 10.48
C GLY A 149 -12.83 -29.44 10.72
N THR A 150 -13.59 -29.38 11.81
CA THR A 150 -14.37 -28.20 12.23
C THR A 150 -13.45 -27.03 12.60
N MET A 151 -12.37 -27.28 13.35
CA MET A 151 -11.37 -26.28 13.67
C MET A 151 -10.70 -25.73 12.40
N LEU A 152 -10.24 -26.61 11.50
CA LEU A 152 -9.54 -26.21 10.27
C LEU A 152 -10.43 -25.40 9.33
N ILE A 153 -11.73 -25.71 9.22
CA ILE A 153 -12.63 -24.93 8.39
C ILE A 153 -12.91 -23.55 8.98
N LEU A 154 -12.99 -23.40 10.31
CA LEU A 154 -13.13 -22.11 10.99
C LEU A 154 -11.88 -21.23 10.80
N VAL A 155 -10.68 -21.81 10.90
CA VAL A 155 -9.42 -21.11 10.60
C VAL A 155 -9.38 -20.65 9.14
N LEU A 156 -9.81 -21.51 8.21
CA LEU A 156 -9.87 -21.15 6.79
C LEU A 156 -10.89 -20.04 6.51
N ALA A 157 -12.04 -20.05 7.20
CA ALA A 157 -13.05 -19.00 7.09
C ALA A 157 -12.51 -17.63 7.54
N ALA A 158 -11.75 -17.59 8.65
CA ALA A 158 -11.07 -16.37 9.07
C ALA A 158 -10.08 -15.86 8.01
N ASN A 159 -9.31 -16.77 7.39
CA ASN A 159 -8.38 -16.41 6.32
C ASN A 159 -9.07 -15.79 5.10
N THR A 160 -10.29 -16.22 4.75
CA THR A 160 -11.08 -15.58 3.68
C THR A 160 -11.35 -14.11 3.98
N GLY A 161 -11.71 -13.76 5.22
CA GLY A 161 -11.88 -12.36 5.64
C GLY A 161 -10.59 -11.54 5.50
N PHE A 162 -9.44 -12.11 5.87
CA PHE A 162 -8.12 -11.47 5.70
C PHE A 162 -7.68 -11.33 4.23
N ALA A 163 -8.23 -12.12 3.32
CA ALA A 163 -7.98 -11.99 1.89
C ALA A 163 -8.89 -10.94 1.22
N ASP A 164 -10.14 -10.84 1.65
CA ASP A 164 -11.16 -10.01 0.98
C ASP A 164 -11.19 -8.56 1.47
N PHE A 165 -11.11 -8.34 2.78
CA PHE A 165 -11.18 -6.98 3.34
C PHE A 165 -10.13 -6.01 2.77
N PRO A 166 -8.83 -6.38 2.66
CA PRO A 166 -7.84 -5.45 2.14
C PRO A 166 -8.12 -5.02 0.69
N ARG A 167 -8.75 -5.90 -0.10
CA ARG A 167 -9.17 -5.60 -1.47
C ARG A 167 -10.32 -4.61 -1.48
N LEU A 168 -11.37 -4.84 -0.68
CA LEU A 168 -12.52 -3.93 -0.54
C LEU A 168 -12.09 -2.56 -0.02
N ALA A 169 -11.25 -2.53 1.02
CA ALA A 169 -10.69 -1.31 1.57
C ALA A 169 -9.86 -0.53 0.54
N SER A 170 -9.13 -1.24 -0.33
CA SER A 170 -8.37 -0.60 -1.41
C SER A 170 -9.25 0.06 -2.47
N PHE A 171 -10.42 -0.52 -2.78
CA PHE A 171 -11.39 0.08 -3.71
C PHE A 171 -11.98 1.36 -3.11
N ALA A 172 -12.46 1.30 -1.87
CA ALA A 172 -12.97 2.47 -1.16
C ALA A 172 -11.90 3.57 -0.97
N ALA A 173 -10.65 3.19 -0.73
CA ALA A 173 -9.53 4.14 -0.64
C ALA A 173 -9.15 4.73 -2.01
N GLY A 174 -9.31 3.97 -3.10
CA GLY A 174 -9.15 4.45 -4.46
C GLY A 174 -10.15 5.55 -4.80
N ASP A 175 -11.40 5.37 -4.36
CA ASP A 175 -12.49 6.35 -4.47
C ASP A 175 -12.41 7.47 -3.41
N SER A 176 -11.29 7.59 -2.70
CA SER A 176 -11.05 8.61 -1.67
C SER A 176 -12.03 8.58 -0.48
N PHE A 177 -12.73 7.47 -0.22
CA PHE A 177 -13.54 7.32 1.00
C PHE A 177 -12.73 6.84 2.21
N MET A 178 -11.56 6.22 1.98
CA MET A 178 -10.66 5.72 3.02
C MET A 178 -9.24 6.29 2.85
N PRO A 179 -8.36 6.20 3.87
CA PRO A 179 -6.99 6.69 3.77
C PRO A 179 -6.23 6.11 2.58
N ARG A 180 -5.61 6.96 1.76
CA ARG A 180 -4.87 6.57 0.54
C ARG A 180 -3.74 5.55 0.80
N GLN A 181 -3.30 5.37 2.04
CA GLN A 181 -2.33 4.34 2.41
C GLN A 181 -2.84 2.92 2.17
N LEU A 182 -4.17 2.70 2.13
CA LEU A 182 -4.78 1.40 1.90
C LEU A 182 -4.77 0.98 0.41
N THR A 183 -4.49 1.88 -0.53
CA THR A 183 -4.30 1.54 -1.95
C THR A 183 -2.90 1.00 -2.24
N LYS A 184 -1.95 1.18 -1.31
CA LYS A 184 -0.56 0.75 -1.50
C LYS A 184 -0.46 -0.77 -1.40
N ARG A 185 0.14 -1.39 -2.42
CA ARG A 185 0.52 -2.80 -2.42
C ARG A 185 1.95 -2.94 -1.89
N GLY A 186 2.14 -3.86 -0.95
CA GLY A 186 3.46 -4.21 -0.42
C GLY A 186 4.29 -5.06 -1.38
N HIS A 187 5.47 -5.50 -0.93
CA HIS A 187 6.44 -6.25 -1.73
C HIS A 187 5.92 -7.55 -2.37
N ARG A 188 4.86 -8.16 -1.81
CA ARG A 188 4.19 -9.35 -2.38
C ARG A 188 2.93 -9.02 -3.18
N LEU A 189 2.74 -7.77 -3.59
CA LEU A 189 1.53 -7.26 -4.23
C LEU A 189 0.25 -7.36 -3.37
N VAL A 190 0.42 -7.53 -2.06
CA VAL A 190 -0.68 -7.62 -1.08
C VAL A 190 -0.90 -6.26 -0.40
N PHE A 191 -2.16 -5.92 -0.09
CA PHE A 191 -2.53 -4.71 0.63
C PHE A 191 -2.23 -4.82 2.14
N SER A 192 -0.95 -4.76 2.52
CA SER A 192 -0.48 -5.01 3.89
C SER A 192 -1.14 -4.11 4.95
N ASN A 193 -1.36 -2.82 4.63
CA ASN A 193 -2.00 -1.90 5.56
C ASN A 193 -3.44 -2.32 5.89
N GLY A 194 -4.17 -2.89 4.90
CA GLY A 194 -5.51 -3.42 5.12
C GLY A 194 -5.50 -4.66 6.02
N ILE A 195 -4.52 -5.55 5.87
CA ILE A 195 -4.36 -6.74 6.74
C ILE A 195 -4.09 -6.31 8.18
N ILE A 196 -3.17 -5.36 8.38
CA ILE A 196 -2.81 -4.86 9.72
C ILE A 196 -4.01 -4.18 10.38
N ALA A 197 -4.75 -3.34 9.63
CA ALA A 197 -5.95 -2.69 10.13
C ALA A 197 -7.03 -3.71 10.56
N LEU A 198 -7.27 -4.74 9.74
CA LEU A 198 -8.21 -5.80 10.08
C LEU A 198 -7.76 -6.61 11.30
N ALA A 199 -6.47 -6.93 11.38
CA ALA A 199 -5.91 -7.66 12.51
C ALA A 199 -6.08 -6.88 13.82
N ALA A 200 -5.78 -5.57 13.81
CA ALA A 200 -5.97 -4.71 14.97
C ALA A 200 -7.45 -4.66 15.38
N ALA A 201 -8.37 -4.46 14.43
CA ALA A 201 -9.81 -4.44 14.70
C ALA A 201 -10.32 -5.78 15.25
N ALA A 202 -9.87 -6.90 14.68
CA ALA A 202 -10.23 -8.25 15.14
C ALA A 202 -9.71 -8.53 16.55
N ILE A 203 -8.46 -8.16 16.86
CA ILE A 203 -7.87 -8.30 18.20
C ILE A 203 -8.68 -7.48 19.22
N VAL A 204 -8.99 -6.21 18.92
CA VAL A 204 -9.80 -5.37 19.80
C VAL A 204 -11.17 -6.01 20.05
N LEU A 205 -11.82 -6.51 19.00
CA LEU A 205 -13.13 -7.15 19.14
C LEU A 205 -13.06 -8.43 19.99
N ILE A 206 -12.05 -9.27 19.79
CA ILE A 206 -11.84 -10.51 20.59
C ILE A 206 -11.61 -10.16 22.07
N VAL A 207 -10.75 -9.17 22.35
CA VAL A 207 -10.44 -8.74 23.72
C VAL A 207 -11.67 -8.16 24.41
N VAL A 208 -12.41 -7.27 23.73
CA VAL A 208 -13.61 -6.62 24.30
C VAL A 208 -14.75 -7.61 24.52
N THR A 209 -14.93 -8.57 23.62
CA THR A 209 -16.00 -9.58 23.73
C THR A 209 -15.64 -10.75 24.64
N GLY A 210 -14.37 -10.86 25.06
CA GLY A 210 -13.85 -11.99 25.83
C GLY A 210 -13.92 -13.31 25.06
N ALA A 211 -13.78 -13.25 23.72
CA ALA A 211 -13.92 -14.40 22.81
C ALA A 211 -15.27 -15.16 22.88
N LYS A 212 -16.33 -14.53 23.40
CA LYS A 212 -17.67 -15.14 23.49
C LYS A 212 -18.41 -15.03 22.16
N VAL A 213 -18.62 -16.16 21.49
CA VAL A 213 -19.25 -16.26 20.17
C VAL A 213 -20.68 -15.70 20.17
N ASP A 214 -21.45 -15.87 21.24
CA ASP A 214 -22.83 -15.39 21.35
C ASP A 214 -22.97 -13.87 21.25
N ARG A 215 -21.92 -13.13 21.61
CA ARG A 215 -21.87 -11.67 21.47
C ARG A 215 -21.40 -11.25 20.08
N LEU A 216 -20.63 -12.10 19.39
CA LEU A 216 -20.05 -11.84 18.07
C LEU A 216 -21.05 -12.11 16.93
N ILE A 217 -21.87 -13.17 17.05
CA ILE A 217 -22.84 -13.54 16.01
C ILE A 217 -23.80 -12.39 15.65
N PRO A 218 -24.44 -11.69 16.62
CA PRO A 218 -25.36 -10.61 16.28
C PRO A 218 -24.66 -9.41 15.63
N LEU A 219 -23.45 -9.07 16.08
CA LEU A 219 -22.65 -7.97 15.52
C LEU A 219 -22.36 -8.23 14.03
N TYR A 220 -21.96 -9.46 13.71
CA TYR A 220 -21.72 -9.91 12.35
C TYR A 220 -23.00 -9.95 11.50
N ALA A 221 -24.07 -10.56 12.02
CA ALA A 221 -25.29 -10.78 11.27
C ALA A 221 -25.96 -9.46 10.86
N ILE A 222 -25.96 -8.44 11.72
CA ILE A 222 -26.50 -7.12 11.37
C ILE A 222 -25.73 -6.50 10.20
N GLY A 223 -24.39 -6.60 10.21
CA GLY A 223 -23.56 -6.10 9.12
C GLY A 223 -23.91 -6.76 7.79
N VAL A 224 -23.98 -8.10 7.77
CA VAL A 224 -24.27 -8.89 6.56
C VAL A 224 -25.71 -8.73 6.06
N PHE A 225 -26.70 -8.72 6.95
CA PHE A 225 -28.07 -8.49 6.50
C PHE A 225 -28.31 -7.05 6.04
N THR A 226 -27.56 -6.08 6.57
CA THR A 226 -27.57 -4.70 6.06
C THR A 226 -26.95 -4.63 4.66
N SER A 227 -25.79 -5.27 4.42
CA SER A 227 -25.18 -5.32 3.08
C SER A 227 -26.09 -6.01 2.07
N PHE A 228 -26.72 -7.13 2.46
CA PHE A 228 -27.70 -7.81 1.63
C PHE A 228 -28.92 -6.95 1.32
N THR A 229 -29.50 -6.28 2.32
CA THR A 229 -30.64 -5.40 2.12
C THR A 229 -30.31 -4.30 1.11
N LEU A 230 -29.16 -3.64 1.27
CA LEU A 230 -28.70 -2.56 0.38
C LEU A 230 -28.39 -3.07 -1.04
N SER A 231 -27.74 -4.23 -1.16
CA SER A 231 -27.42 -4.85 -2.44
C SER A 231 -28.69 -5.27 -3.20
N GLN A 232 -29.61 -5.96 -2.54
CA GLN A 232 -30.88 -6.39 -3.11
C GLN A 232 -31.77 -5.19 -3.50
N ALA A 233 -31.85 -4.17 -2.64
CA ALA A 233 -32.58 -2.94 -2.96
C ALA A 233 -31.93 -2.17 -4.13
N GLY A 234 -30.60 -2.13 -4.19
CA GLY A 234 -29.84 -1.54 -5.30
C GLY A 234 -30.13 -2.25 -6.63
N MET A 235 -30.14 -3.58 -6.63
CA MET A 235 -30.47 -4.38 -7.82
C MET A 235 -31.95 -4.28 -8.21
N ALA A 236 -32.86 -4.18 -7.24
CA ALA A 236 -34.28 -3.91 -7.50
C ALA A 236 -34.45 -2.54 -8.19
N ARG A 237 -33.77 -1.50 -7.70
CA ARG A 237 -33.73 -0.18 -8.35
C ARG A 237 -33.11 -0.25 -9.74
N HIS A 238 -32.04 -1.02 -9.92
CA HIS A 238 -31.39 -1.20 -11.22
C HIS A 238 -32.35 -1.81 -12.26
N HIS A 239 -33.13 -2.84 -11.89
CA HIS A 239 -34.14 -3.41 -12.79
C HIS A 239 -35.28 -2.45 -13.12
N LEU A 240 -35.67 -1.59 -12.17
CA LEU A 240 -36.67 -0.53 -12.41
C LEU A 240 -36.18 0.55 -13.37
N THR A 241 -34.89 0.88 -13.33
CA THR A 241 -34.29 1.93 -14.18
C THR A 241 -33.91 1.44 -15.57
N HIS A 242 -33.24 0.29 -15.70
CA HIS A 242 -32.70 -0.18 -16.99
C HIS A 242 -33.71 -1.03 -17.79
N ARG A 243 -34.69 -1.66 -17.13
CA ARG A 243 -35.79 -2.44 -17.75
C ARG A 243 -35.35 -3.45 -18.82
N GLU A 244 -34.23 -4.12 -18.60
CA GLU A 244 -33.71 -5.18 -19.46
C GLU A 244 -34.68 -6.38 -19.61
N PRO A 245 -34.46 -7.29 -20.58
CA PRO A 245 -35.28 -8.51 -20.69
C PRO A 245 -35.37 -9.26 -19.36
N LYS A 246 -36.59 -9.66 -18.96
CA LYS A 246 -36.90 -10.29 -17.65
C LYS A 246 -36.76 -9.37 -16.42
N TRP A 247 -36.77 -8.04 -16.59
CA TRP A 247 -36.70 -7.09 -15.46
C TRP A 247 -37.79 -7.30 -14.40
N ARG A 248 -39.00 -7.73 -14.78
CA ARG A 248 -40.09 -8.01 -13.82
C ARG A 248 -39.74 -9.18 -12.90
N THR A 249 -39.13 -10.22 -13.44
CA THR A 249 -38.67 -11.37 -12.66
C THR A 249 -37.49 -10.98 -11.77
N GLY A 250 -36.52 -10.23 -12.31
CA GLY A 250 -35.40 -9.71 -11.53
C GLY A 250 -35.85 -8.79 -10.39
N LEU A 251 -36.83 -7.93 -10.65
CA LEU A 251 -37.45 -7.05 -9.65
C LEU A 251 -38.19 -7.86 -8.57
N PHE A 252 -38.95 -8.87 -8.94
CA PHE A 252 -39.64 -9.71 -7.97
C PHE A 252 -38.64 -10.44 -7.05
N ILE A 253 -37.60 -11.06 -7.62
CA ILE A 253 -36.57 -11.77 -6.85
C ILE A 253 -35.81 -10.81 -5.93
N ASN A 254 -35.26 -9.73 -6.47
CA ASN A 254 -34.43 -8.81 -5.68
C ASN A 254 -35.28 -7.96 -4.72
N GLY A 255 -36.51 -7.61 -5.10
CA GLY A 255 -37.44 -6.87 -4.25
C GLY A 255 -37.92 -7.69 -3.05
N THR A 256 -38.32 -8.95 -3.27
CA THR A 256 -38.67 -9.86 -2.16
C THR A 256 -37.46 -10.16 -1.29
N GLY A 257 -36.28 -10.34 -1.89
CA GLY A 257 -35.01 -10.50 -1.16
C GLY A 257 -34.69 -9.29 -0.28
N ALA A 258 -34.85 -8.07 -0.78
CA ALA A 258 -34.64 -6.83 -0.02
C ALA A 258 -35.59 -6.74 1.18
N VAL A 259 -36.88 -7.04 0.99
CA VAL A 259 -37.87 -7.03 2.08
C VAL A 259 -37.55 -8.10 3.14
N LEU A 260 -37.25 -9.33 2.71
CA LEU A 260 -36.95 -10.43 3.63
C LEU A 260 -35.69 -10.14 4.46
N THR A 261 -34.61 -9.70 3.81
CA THR A 261 -33.34 -9.38 4.48
C THR A 261 -33.47 -8.17 5.41
N PHE A 262 -34.28 -7.19 5.05
CA PHE A 262 -34.60 -6.05 5.91
C PHE A 262 -35.39 -6.47 7.16
N VAL A 263 -36.41 -7.32 7.00
CA VAL A 263 -37.18 -7.86 8.13
C VAL A 263 -36.27 -8.66 9.07
N VAL A 264 -35.39 -9.51 8.53
CA VAL A 264 -34.41 -10.25 9.34
C VAL A 264 -33.47 -9.29 10.08
N ALA A 265 -32.94 -8.26 9.41
CA ALA A 265 -32.09 -7.25 10.05
C ALA A 265 -32.80 -6.57 11.23
N ILE A 266 -34.07 -6.20 11.08
CA ILE A 266 -34.88 -5.60 12.16
C ILE A 266 -35.08 -6.59 13.30
N ILE A 267 -35.44 -7.85 13.01
CA ILE A 267 -35.65 -8.86 14.06
C ILE A 267 -34.37 -9.05 14.88
N ILE A 268 -33.20 -9.16 14.23
CA ILE A 268 -31.91 -9.29 14.92
C ILE A 268 -31.61 -8.03 15.72
N ALA A 269 -31.81 -6.84 15.14
CA ALA A 269 -31.57 -5.57 15.80
C ALA A 269 -32.39 -5.42 17.09
N VAL A 270 -33.67 -5.80 17.08
CA VAL A 270 -34.56 -5.74 18.23
C VAL A 270 -34.24 -6.84 19.24
N THR A 271 -34.16 -8.09 18.81
CA THR A 271 -34.01 -9.25 19.71
C THR A 271 -32.64 -9.35 20.37
N LYS A 272 -31.58 -8.93 19.66
CA LYS A 272 -30.21 -8.96 20.16
C LYS A 272 -29.71 -7.56 20.57
N PHE A 273 -30.61 -6.58 20.71
CA PHE A 273 -30.26 -5.23 21.15
C PHE A 273 -29.45 -5.24 22.45
N ALA A 274 -29.99 -5.90 23.49
CA ALA A 274 -29.33 -6.05 24.79
C ALA A 274 -28.03 -6.87 24.75
N HIS A 275 -27.86 -7.72 23.73
CA HIS A 275 -26.70 -8.60 23.57
C HIS A 275 -25.54 -7.94 22.79
N GLY A 276 -25.67 -6.66 22.41
CA GLY A 276 -24.60 -5.88 21.78
C GLY A 276 -24.90 -5.37 20.37
N ALA A 277 -26.06 -5.68 19.79
CA ALA A 277 -26.44 -5.19 18.46
C ALA A 277 -26.43 -3.66 18.34
N TRP A 278 -26.71 -2.94 19.45
CA TRP A 278 -26.69 -1.48 19.50
C TRP A 278 -25.35 -0.88 19.06
N VAL A 279 -24.23 -1.59 19.29
CA VAL A 279 -22.88 -1.13 18.91
C VAL A 279 -22.79 -0.97 17.40
N ILE A 280 -23.26 -1.95 16.62
CA ILE A 280 -23.18 -1.89 15.15
C ILE A 280 -24.19 -0.89 14.59
N ILE A 281 -25.38 -0.80 15.17
CA ILE A 281 -26.40 0.17 14.79
C ILE A 281 -25.87 1.61 14.94
N GLY A 282 -25.08 1.89 15.97
CA GLY A 282 -24.40 3.17 16.14
C GLY A 282 -23.14 3.33 15.29
N LEU A 283 -22.33 2.27 15.18
CA LEU A 283 -21.04 2.31 14.49
C LEU A 283 -21.18 2.55 12.98
N ILE A 284 -22.15 1.90 12.31
CA ILE A 284 -22.34 2.04 10.85
C ILE A 284 -22.59 3.51 10.45
N PRO A 285 -23.57 4.23 11.02
CA PRO A 285 -23.77 5.66 10.72
C PRO A 285 -22.53 6.52 10.99
N ILE A 286 -21.83 6.28 12.11
CA ILE A 286 -20.61 7.03 12.45
C ILE A 286 -19.54 6.81 11.38
N LEU A 287 -19.30 5.55 10.98
CA LEU A 287 -18.36 5.22 9.92
C LEU A 287 -18.74 5.90 8.61
N VAL A 288 -20.02 5.86 8.22
CA VAL A 288 -20.50 6.55 7.01
C VAL A 288 -20.18 8.05 7.08
N VAL A 289 -20.52 8.73 8.18
CA VAL A 289 -20.22 10.17 8.34
C VAL A 289 -18.72 10.45 8.25
N VAL A 290 -17.87 9.64 8.89
CA VAL A 290 -16.42 9.79 8.85
C VAL A 290 -15.87 9.61 7.43
N LEU A 291 -16.30 8.55 6.72
CA LEU A 291 -15.86 8.26 5.35
C LEU A 291 -16.29 9.37 4.38
N PHE A 292 -17.51 9.90 4.51
CA PHE A 292 -17.98 11.04 3.71
C PHE A 292 -17.23 12.33 4.01
N ARG A 293 -16.89 12.60 5.29
CA ARG A 293 -16.04 13.74 5.66
C ARG A 293 -14.66 13.64 5.03
N LEU A 294 -14.05 12.46 5.07
CA LEU A 294 -12.74 12.22 4.50
C LEU A 294 -12.75 12.40 2.98
N ASN A 295 -13.77 11.88 2.30
CA ASN A 295 -13.95 12.06 0.87
C ASN A 295 -14.07 13.55 0.51
N ARG A 296 -14.92 14.31 1.23
CA ARG A 296 -15.06 15.74 1.00
C ARG A 296 -13.76 16.51 1.20
N GLN A 297 -12.97 16.14 2.22
CA GLN A 297 -11.65 16.74 2.46
C GLN A 297 -10.71 16.49 1.28
N TYR A 298 -10.61 15.24 0.80
CA TYR A 298 -9.76 14.92 -0.35
C TYR A 298 -10.21 15.60 -1.64
N THR A 299 -11.51 15.75 -1.86
CA THR A 299 -12.02 16.47 -3.04
C THR A 299 -11.70 17.96 -2.94
N HIS A 300 -11.79 18.55 -1.75
CA HIS A 300 -11.42 19.97 -1.52
C HIS A 300 -9.92 20.22 -1.73
N GLU A 301 -9.07 19.37 -1.14
CA GLU A 301 -7.61 19.45 -1.35
C GLU A 301 -7.25 19.30 -2.83
N ALA A 302 -7.92 18.39 -3.54
CA ALA A 302 -7.66 18.19 -4.97
C ALA A 302 -8.07 19.41 -5.81
N SER A 303 -9.17 20.09 -5.47
CA SER A 303 -9.57 21.33 -6.16
C SER A 303 -8.62 22.49 -5.88
N GLU A 304 -8.21 22.66 -4.62
CA GLU A 304 -7.29 23.73 -4.19
C GLU A 304 -5.93 23.59 -4.87
N LEU A 305 -5.38 22.37 -4.90
CA LEU A 305 -4.10 22.09 -5.57
C LEU A 305 -4.15 22.30 -7.09
N LEU A 306 -5.30 22.10 -7.74
CA LEU A 306 -5.43 22.33 -9.19
C LEU A 306 -5.48 23.81 -9.54
N GLU A 307 -6.15 24.62 -8.71
CA GLU A 307 -6.18 26.08 -8.87
C GLU A 307 -4.79 26.68 -8.62
N ASP A 308 -4.14 26.29 -7.52
CA ASP A 308 -2.81 26.77 -7.15
C ASP A 308 -1.73 26.38 -8.16
N ALA A 309 -1.82 25.19 -8.77
CA ALA A 309 -0.83 24.73 -9.75
C ALA A 309 -0.77 25.65 -10.98
N HIS A 310 -1.90 26.20 -11.43
CA HIS A 310 -1.93 27.10 -12.58
C HIS A 310 -1.34 28.47 -12.23
N VAL A 311 -1.65 28.98 -11.04
CA VAL A 311 -1.11 30.25 -10.53
C VAL A 311 0.41 30.13 -10.32
N ALA A 312 0.87 29.06 -9.67
CA ALA A 312 2.29 28.82 -9.43
C ALA A 312 3.09 28.62 -10.73
N ALA A 313 2.54 27.91 -11.72
CA ALA A 313 3.23 27.67 -12.99
C ALA A 313 3.36 28.92 -13.89
N THR A 314 2.52 29.93 -13.67
CA THR A 314 2.50 31.19 -14.43
C THR A 314 3.07 32.38 -13.65
N ALA A 315 3.46 32.16 -12.39
CA ALA A 315 4.06 33.18 -11.57
C ALA A 315 5.39 33.68 -12.20
N PRO A 316 5.63 35.00 -12.19
CA PRO A 316 6.88 35.55 -12.72
C PRO A 316 8.07 35.07 -11.88
N ILE A 317 9.21 34.87 -12.55
CA ILE A 317 10.48 34.58 -11.86
C ILE A 317 10.87 35.83 -11.07
N LEU A 318 11.15 35.65 -9.78
CA LEU A 318 11.65 36.70 -8.90
C LEU A 318 13.02 37.18 -9.39
N ARG A 319 13.31 38.47 -9.22
CA ARG A 319 14.44 39.11 -9.90
C ARG A 319 15.79 38.87 -9.24
N ARG A 320 15.79 38.47 -7.96
CA ARG A 320 16.98 38.30 -7.14
C ARG A 320 16.94 36.96 -6.42
N HIS A 321 18.05 36.25 -6.40
CA HIS A 321 18.21 34.98 -5.69
C HIS A 321 19.32 35.10 -4.63
N VAL A 322 18.94 34.98 -3.36
CA VAL A 322 19.87 35.04 -2.22
C VAL A 322 19.97 33.66 -1.60
N VAL A 323 21.21 33.16 -1.44
CA VAL A 323 21.47 31.89 -0.75
C VAL A 323 22.13 32.17 0.59
N LEU A 324 21.49 31.68 1.66
CA LEU A 324 21.98 31.77 3.03
C LEU A 324 22.43 30.38 3.49
N VAL A 325 23.71 30.22 3.81
CA VAL A 325 24.24 28.96 4.36
C VAL A 325 24.34 29.10 5.87
N LEU A 326 23.55 28.35 6.63
CA LEU A 326 23.63 28.38 8.09
C LEU A 326 24.85 27.58 8.56
N VAL A 327 25.77 28.24 9.25
CA VAL A 327 27.04 27.64 9.68
C VAL A 327 27.20 27.81 11.18
N ASP A 328 27.29 26.70 11.91
CA ASP A 328 27.61 26.70 13.34
C ASP A 328 29.13 26.61 13.56
N THR A 329 29.76 25.62 12.92
CA THR A 329 31.22 25.42 12.91
C THR A 329 31.69 25.14 11.48
N LEU A 330 32.92 25.51 11.13
CA LEU A 330 33.48 25.18 9.83
C LEU A 330 33.96 23.72 9.79
N ASP A 331 33.02 22.80 9.60
CA ASP A 331 33.27 21.37 9.44
C ASP A 331 33.04 20.90 8.00
N VAL A 332 33.21 19.60 7.76
CA VAL A 332 33.01 19.00 6.42
C VAL A 332 31.56 19.14 5.93
N ALA A 333 30.58 19.15 6.85
CA ALA A 333 29.17 19.34 6.49
C ALA A 333 28.93 20.76 5.99
N ALA A 334 29.42 21.78 6.71
CA ALA A 334 29.36 23.18 6.32
C ALA A 334 30.11 23.43 5.00
N ALA A 335 31.32 22.88 4.84
CA ALA A 335 32.10 23.02 3.60
C ALA A 335 31.37 22.44 2.38
N ARG A 336 30.71 21.28 2.53
CA ARG A 336 29.88 20.70 1.45
C ARG A 336 28.63 21.52 1.18
N ALA A 337 27.99 22.08 2.19
CA ALA A 337 26.85 22.97 2.01
C ALA A 337 27.26 24.23 1.23
N ILE A 338 28.40 24.84 1.55
CA ILE A 338 28.96 25.97 0.79
C ILE A 338 29.28 25.57 -0.65
N GLN A 339 29.86 24.37 -0.87
CA GLN A 339 30.14 23.88 -2.21
C GLN A 339 28.85 23.72 -3.03
N TYR A 340 27.80 23.16 -2.44
CA TYR A 340 26.48 23.04 -3.07
C TYR A 340 25.87 24.41 -3.35
N ALA A 341 25.98 25.35 -2.40
CA ALA A 341 25.50 26.73 -2.54
C ALA A 341 26.05 27.40 -3.80
N ARG A 342 27.35 27.20 -4.07
CA ARG A 342 28.01 27.77 -5.26
C ARG A 342 27.49 27.20 -6.58
N THR A 343 26.88 26.01 -6.58
CA THR A 343 26.28 25.42 -7.79
C THR A 343 24.91 26.00 -8.12
N LEU A 344 24.28 26.70 -7.17
CA LEU A 344 22.98 27.36 -7.37
C LEU A 344 23.09 28.69 -8.12
N THR A 345 24.31 29.19 -8.34
CA THR A 345 24.60 30.46 -9.03
C THR A 345 23.73 31.64 -8.55
N PRO A 346 23.66 31.91 -7.24
CA PRO A 346 22.83 33.01 -6.73
C PRO A 346 23.43 34.37 -7.06
N ASP A 347 22.60 35.41 -7.06
CA ASP A 347 23.05 36.81 -7.12
C ASP A 347 23.88 37.15 -5.88
N GLU A 348 23.50 36.58 -4.73
CA GLU A 348 24.21 36.79 -3.47
C GLU A 348 24.31 35.50 -2.65
N LEU A 349 25.51 35.23 -2.13
CA LEU A 349 25.80 34.08 -1.31
C LEU A 349 26.43 34.52 0.01
N ARG A 350 25.75 34.25 1.13
CA ARG A 350 26.22 34.60 2.48
C ARG A 350 26.26 33.37 3.37
N ALA A 351 27.30 33.25 4.19
CA ALA A 351 27.32 32.32 5.31
C ALA A 351 26.78 33.04 6.54
N VAL A 352 25.82 32.45 7.24
CA VAL A 352 25.16 33.04 8.40
C VAL A 352 25.49 32.20 9.63
N HIS A 353 26.15 32.81 10.61
CA HIS A 353 26.38 32.23 11.92
C HIS A 353 25.42 32.86 12.93
N LEU A 354 24.71 32.01 13.67
CA LEU A 354 23.79 32.43 14.72
C LEU A 354 24.54 32.34 16.06
N ASP A 355 24.94 33.50 16.59
CA ASP A 355 25.79 33.60 17.78
C ASP A 355 25.01 33.23 19.05
N LEU A 356 25.40 32.10 19.65
CA LEU A 356 24.91 31.59 20.93
C LEU A 356 25.98 31.62 22.03
N ASP A 357 27.24 31.59 21.62
CA ASP A 357 28.43 31.58 22.47
C ASP A 357 29.52 32.43 21.81
N PRO A 358 29.84 33.60 22.39
CA PRO A 358 30.83 34.52 21.84
C PRO A 358 32.23 33.89 21.63
N LEU A 359 32.59 32.86 22.41
CA LEU A 359 33.88 32.18 22.26
C LEU A 359 33.92 31.36 20.96
N VAL A 360 32.85 30.60 20.69
CA VAL A 360 32.72 29.79 19.47
C VAL A 360 32.67 30.70 18.24
N THR A 361 31.93 31.80 18.33
CA THR A 361 31.83 32.83 17.29
C THR A 361 33.20 33.44 16.97
N ALA A 362 34.01 33.75 17.99
CA ALA A 362 35.34 34.30 17.81
C ALA A 362 36.30 33.33 17.12
N ASP A 363 36.19 32.02 17.41
CA ASP A 363 36.98 30.98 16.76
C ASP A 363 36.55 30.80 15.29
N LEU A 364 35.24 30.73 15.00
CA LEU A 364 34.73 30.65 13.63
C LEU A 364 35.17 31.86 12.79
N ALA A 365 35.07 33.07 13.35
CA ALA A 365 35.51 34.29 12.67
C ALA A 365 37.03 34.33 12.44
N ARG A 366 37.83 33.64 13.27
CA ARG A 366 39.27 33.46 13.05
C ARG A 366 39.51 32.49 11.90
N ASP A 367 38.85 31.34 11.90
CA ASP A 367 38.95 30.32 10.86
C ASP A 367 38.52 30.83 9.48
N TRP A 368 37.49 31.68 9.42
CA TRP A 368 37.05 32.30 8.17
C TRP A 368 38.10 33.22 7.56
N ARG A 369 38.83 33.96 8.40
CA ARG A 369 39.91 34.87 7.98
C ARG A 369 41.15 34.11 7.52
N THR A 370 41.54 33.05 8.21
CA THR A 370 42.76 32.27 7.88
C THR A 370 42.63 31.52 6.57
N LEU A 371 41.44 31.01 6.24
CA LEU A 371 41.20 30.21 5.04
C LEU A 371 40.97 31.04 3.77
N GLY A 372 41.01 32.37 3.86
CA GLY A 372 40.90 33.25 2.69
C GLY A 372 39.54 33.18 1.99
N LEU A 373 38.47 32.85 2.73
CA LEU A 373 37.09 32.79 2.24
C LEU A 373 36.50 34.18 1.93
N GLY A 374 37.31 35.19 1.61
CA GLY A 374 36.90 36.60 1.48
C GLY A 374 35.88 36.90 0.37
N ARG A 375 35.56 35.92 -0.49
CA ARG A 375 34.46 36.02 -1.48
C ARG A 375 33.10 35.57 -0.91
N LEU A 376 33.08 34.98 0.28
CA LEU A 376 31.89 34.51 0.99
C LEU A 376 31.79 35.29 2.30
N SER A 377 30.85 36.23 2.38
CA SER A 377 30.62 36.98 3.62
C SER A 377 30.18 36.04 4.74
N LEU A 378 30.68 36.30 5.95
CA LEU A 378 30.23 35.65 7.17
C LEU A 378 29.43 36.68 7.97
N ASP A 379 28.12 36.52 7.99
CA ASP A 379 27.19 37.34 8.74
C ASP A 379 26.99 36.70 10.11
N ILE A 380 27.40 37.41 11.17
CA ILE A 380 27.25 36.96 12.55
C ILE A 380 26.01 37.66 13.12
N VAL A 381 25.00 36.88 13.50
CA VAL A 381 23.73 37.39 14.01
C VAL A 381 23.54 36.96 15.45
N GLU A 382 23.44 37.94 16.34
CA GLU A 382 23.26 37.73 17.78
C GLU A 382 21.88 37.15 18.09
N CYS A 383 21.84 36.02 18.79
CA CYS A 383 20.59 35.40 19.24
C CYS A 383 20.27 35.80 20.69
N GLN A 384 19.60 36.94 20.87
CA GLN A 384 19.32 37.55 22.20
C GLN A 384 18.57 36.62 23.19
N ASP A 385 17.84 35.60 22.72
CA ASP A 385 17.09 34.63 23.56
C ASP A 385 17.47 33.15 23.30
N ARG A 386 18.60 32.88 22.64
CA ARG A 386 18.98 31.53 22.15
C ARG A 386 17.93 30.86 21.24
N ARG A 387 17.04 31.67 20.66
CA ARG A 387 16.01 31.24 19.70
C ARG A 387 16.55 31.23 18.28
N VAL A 388 17.42 30.26 18.01
CA VAL A 388 18.07 30.04 16.71
C VAL A 388 17.07 29.99 15.55
N THR A 389 15.92 29.35 15.77
CA THR A 389 14.84 29.23 14.77
C THR A 389 14.22 30.56 14.40
N GLN A 390 14.03 31.45 15.38
CA GLN A 390 13.43 32.76 15.17
C GLN A 390 14.43 33.69 14.48
N ALA A 391 15.69 33.71 14.93
CA ALA A 391 16.73 34.51 14.29
C ALA A 391 16.95 34.12 12.82
N ALA A 392 16.98 32.82 12.51
CA ALA A 392 17.05 32.36 11.12
C ALA A 392 15.86 32.83 10.27
N ALA A 393 14.64 32.79 10.84
CA ALA A 393 13.44 33.25 10.16
C ALA A 393 13.41 34.77 9.97
N GLU A 394 13.90 35.55 10.93
CA GLU A 394 14.00 37.01 10.84
C GLU A 394 14.97 37.44 9.72
N ILE A 395 16.13 36.80 9.60
CA ILE A 395 17.09 37.08 8.51
C ILE A 395 16.48 36.74 7.14
N ALA A 396 15.84 35.57 7.03
CA ALA A 396 15.16 35.19 5.79
C ALA A 396 14.02 36.16 5.45
N ALA A 397 13.22 36.56 6.43
CA ALA A 397 12.12 37.51 6.26
C ALA A 397 12.61 38.92 5.88
N GLN A 398 13.76 39.35 6.38
CA GLN A 398 14.37 40.63 6.00
C GLN A 398 14.76 40.66 4.52
N GLU A 399 15.38 39.60 4.00
CA GLU A 399 15.71 39.51 2.57
C GLU A 399 14.45 39.38 1.69
N LEU A 400 13.38 38.78 2.20
CA LEU A 400 12.09 38.66 1.51
C LEU A 400 11.22 39.92 1.58
N ALA A 401 11.59 40.92 2.37
CA ALA A 401 10.77 42.11 2.62
C ALA A 401 10.56 42.99 1.37
N ASP A 402 11.42 42.86 0.37
CA ASP A 402 11.29 43.56 -0.91
C ASP A 402 10.22 42.98 -1.85
N GLY A 403 9.78 41.74 -1.60
CA GLY A 403 8.82 41.02 -2.43
C GLY A 403 9.33 40.63 -3.84
N GLU A 404 10.60 40.88 -4.16
CA GLU A 404 11.23 40.55 -5.45
C GLU A 404 12.38 39.54 -5.32
N THR A 405 12.73 39.14 -4.10
CA THR A 405 13.81 38.20 -3.79
C THR A 405 13.29 36.80 -3.49
N GLU A 406 13.95 35.77 -4.04
CA GLU A 406 13.81 34.37 -3.64
C GLU A 406 14.96 33.99 -2.71
N VAL A 407 14.66 33.43 -1.54
CA VAL A 407 15.68 33.08 -0.53
C VAL A 407 15.83 31.57 -0.44
N SER A 408 17.06 31.08 -0.56
CA SER A 408 17.40 29.67 -0.39
C SER A 408 18.27 29.47 0.84
N VAL A 409 17.70 28.88 1.89
CA VAL A 409 18.40 28.60 3.14
C VAL A 409 18.96 27.17 3.10
N LEU A 410 20.29 27.05 3.17
CA LEU A 410 20.99 25.78 3.21
C LEU A 410 21.37 25.43 4.65
N ILE A 411 20.88 24.28 5.12
CA ILE A 411 21.12 23.79 6.48
C ILE A 411 21.99 22.54 6.41
N PRO A 412 23.29 22.62 6.78
CA PRO A 412 24.14 21.44 6.89
C PRO A 412 23.61 20.52 7.99
N ARG A 413 23.37 19.23 7.67
CA ARG A 413 22.89 18.24 8.64
C ARG A 413 23.80 17.04 8.69
N ARG A 414 24.19 16.64 9.89
CA ARG A 414 24.92 15.41 10.16
C ARG A 414 23.92 14.25 10.29
N GLU A 415 23.92 13.29 9.37
CA GLU A 415 23.04 12.12 9.43
C GLU A 415 23.74 10.89 10.03
N TYR A 416 23.06 10.21 10.96
CA TYR A 416 23.55 9.03 11.67
C TYR A 416 22.67 7.80 11.37
N ARG A 417 23.29 6.62 11.15
CA ARG A 417 22.59 5.40 10.71
C ARG A 417 21.70 4.74 11.77
N ARG A 418 22.03 4.81 13.07
CA ARG A 418 21.31 4.05 14.11
C ARG A 418 20.21 4.89 14.73
N LEU A 419 19.04 4.27 14.95
CA LEU A 419 17.86 4.90 15.59
C LEU A 419 18.20 5.52 16.96
N TRP A 420 19.10 4.92 17.73
CA TRP A 420 19.55 5.45 19.03
C TRP A 420 20.42 6.71 18.91
N HIS A 421 21.20 6.87 17.83
CA HIS A 421 21.93 8.11 17.58
C HIS A 421 20.96 9.24 17.17
N ARG A 422 19.85 8.95 16.49
CA ARG A 422 18.80 9.95 16.23
C ARG A 422 18.09 10.46 17.49
N LEU A 423 18.17 9.71 18.60
CA LEU A 423 17.62 10.12 19.89
C LEU A 423 18.57 11.02 20.68
N LEU A 424 19.88 10.96 20.38
CA LEU A 424 20.94 11.69 21.09
C LEU A 424 21.27 13.05 20.46
N HIS A 425 20.66 13.39 19.32
CA HIS A 425 20.95 14.60 18.56
C HIS A 425 19.72 15.51 18.50
N ASP A 426 19.98 16.82 18.53
CA ASP A 426 18.95 17.85 18.62
C ASP A 426 18.11 17.96 17.33
N ARG A 427 16.82 18.25 17.49
CA ARG A 427 15.84 18.44 16.40
C ARG A 427 15.82 19.88 15.88
N THR A 428 16.79 20.71 16.25
CA THR A 428 16.87 22.14 15.91
C THR A 428 16.73 22.36 14.41
N SER A 429 17.44 21.58 13.58
CA SER A 429 17.32 21.70 12.12
C SER A 429 15.92 21.36 11.60
N ASP A 430 15.19 20.40 12.20
CA ASP A 430 13.80 20.08 11.81
C ASP A 430 12.85 21.23 12.17
N GLN A 431 13.08 21.86 13.33
CA GLN A 431 12.31 23.02 13.76
C GLN A 431 12.57 24.24 12.86
N MET A 432 13.82 24.48 12.47
CA MET A 432 14.18 25.56 11.54
C MET A 432 13.52 25.37 10.18
N VAL A 433 13.57 24.14 9.61
CA VAL A 433 12.86 23.83 8.37
C VAL A 433 11.37 24.14 8.50
N LYS A 434 10.74 23.71 9.60
CA LYS A 434 9.30 23.92 9.83
C LYS A 434 8.91 25.40 9.87
N VAL A 435 9.73 26.27 10.46
CA VAL A 435 9.45 27.71 10.56
C VAL A 435 9.75 28.40 9.23
N LEU A 436 10.95 28.17 8.68
CA LEU A 436 11.38 28.81 7.44
C LEU A 436 10.50 28.44 6.24
N SER A 437 10.00 27.19 6.17
CA SER A 437 9.10 26.76 5.09
C SER A 437 7.71 27.40 5.14
N THR A 438 7.38 28.18 6.18
CA THR A 438 6.13 28.95 6.22
C THR A 438 6.25 30.31 5.54
N LEU A 439 7.48 30.78 5.30
CA LEU A 439 7.72 32.04 4.61
C LEU A 439 7.53 31.83 3.09
N PRO A 440 6.73 32.67 2.42
CA PRO A 440 6.58 32.59 0.97
C PRO A 440 7.92 32.88 0.29
N HIS A 441 8.23 32.16 -0.79
CA HIS A 441 9.48 32.30 -1.54
C HIS A 441 10.77 31.98 -0.76
N CYS A 442 10.65 31.31 0.40
CA CYS A 442 11.77 30.77 1.16
C CYS A 442 11.92 29.25 0.96
N ASN A 443 12.94 28.85 0.20
CA ASN A 443 13.25 27.44 -0.02
C ASN A 443 14.30 26.96 0.98
N VAL A 444 13.97 25.93 1.76
CA VAL A 444 14.90 25.36 2.75
C VAL A 444 15.44 24.04 2.24
N THR A 445 16.76 23.95 2.04
CA THR A 445 17.41 22.71 1.63
C THR A 445 18.32 22.20 2.74
N VAL A 446 18.04 20.99 3.20
CA VAL A 446 18.92 20.27 4.12
C VAL A 446 20.02 19.61 3.31
N VAL A 447 21.29 19.90 3.63
CA VAL A 447 22.46 19.30 2.97
C VAL A 447 23.01 18.19 3.88
N PRO A 448 22.69 16.91 3.60
CA PRO A 448 23.07 15.82 4.49
C PRO A 448 24.55 15.44 4.33
N TYR A 449 25.24 15.33 5.45
CA TYR A 449 26.57 14.74 5.58
C TYR A 449 26.47 13.51 6.47
N HIS A 450 26.75 12.34 5.89
CA HIS A 450 26.76 11.08 6.61
C HIS A 450 28.15 10.87 7.22
N LEU A 451 28.25 11.00 8.55
CA LEU A 451 29.44 10.61 9.29
C LEU A 451 29.59 9.09 9.22
N ASP A 452 30.83 8.62 9.11
CA ASP A 452 31.16 7.19 9.17
C ASP A 452 30.86 6.38 7.89
N LEU A 453 31.01 7.01 6.73
CA LEU A 453 31.44 6.26 5.55
C LEU A 453 32.95 5.97 5.69
N LYS A 454 33.32 4.97 6.51
CA LYS A 454 34.19 3.94 5.91
C LYS A 454 33.42 3.58 4.66
N SER A 455 33.90 3.99 3.49
CA SER A 455 33.27 3.72 2.21
C SER A 455 32.96 2.24 2.17
N THR A 456 31.78 1.87 2.64
CA THR A 456 31.06 0.74 2.12
C THR A 456 30.50 1.39 0.90
N PRO A 457 31.18 1.33 -0.26
CA PRO A 457 30.54 1.77 -1.48
C PRO A 457 29.17 1.12 -1.42
N ILE A 458 28.10 1.89 -1.58
CA ILE A 458 26.93 1.29 -2.21
C ILE A 458 27.54 0.71 -3.48
N ARG A 459 27.75 -0.60 -3.48
CA ARG A 459 27.97 -1.33 -4.70
C ARG A 459 26.68 -1.10 -5.47
N VAL A 460 26.62 0.00 -6.20
CA VAL A 460 26.09 -0.08 -7.55
C VAL A 460 26.80 -1.31 -8.08
N ARG A 461 26.04 -2.37 -8.37
CA ARG A 461 26.57 -3.49 -9.13
C ARG A 461 26.97 -2.94 -10.50
N ALA A 462 28.11 -2.24 -10.57
CA ALA A 462 29.06 -2.58 -11.60
C ALA A 462 29.34 -4.06 -11.33
N ALA A 463 28.90 -4.91 -12.24
CA ALA A 463 29.26 -6.32 -12.21
C ALA A 463 30.77 -6.39 -11.91
N GLU A 464 31.14 -7.07 -10.82
CA GLU A 464 32.52 -7.16 -10.38
C GLU A 464 33.35 -7.79 -11.51
N ALA A 465 34.09 -6.96 -12.23
CA ALA A 465 35.32 -7.38 -12.88
C ALA A 465 36.34 -7.57 -11.74
N THR A 466 36.48 -8.79 -11.25
CA THR A 466 37.64 -9.19 -10.46
C THR A 466 38.85 -9.20 -11.37
N ALA A 467 39.64 -8.12 -11.29
CA ALA A 467 41.01 -8.08 -11.75
C ALA A 467 41.90 -8.78 -10.70
N GLY A 468 42.68 -9.76 -11.14
CA GLY A 468 43.84 -10.26 -10.41
C GLY A 468 45.05 -9.35 -10.66
N ALA A 469 45.56 -8.78 -9.56
CA ALA A 469 46.93 -8.36 -9.19
C ALA A 469 47.97 -8.08 -10.31
N ALA A 470 48.85 -7.08 -10.24
CA ALA A 470 49.43 -6.40 -9.09
C ALA A 470 49.94 -5.01 -9.53
N GLY A 471 50.03 -4.07 -8.58
CA GLY A 471 50.56 -2.74 -8.80
C GLY A 471 52.08 -2.70 -8.91
N GLY A 472 52.58 -1.62 -9.50
CA GLY A 472 54.00 -1.26 -9.56
C GLY A 472 54.20 0.08 -10.27
N ASP A 473 54.13 1.14 -9.47
CA ASP A 473 54.72 2.48 -9.60
C ASP A 473 54.62 3.35 -10.86
N ALA A 474 54.35 4.62 -10.56
CA ALA A 474 54.32 5.75 -11.45
C ALA A 474 55.73 6.15 -11.93
N ALA A 475 55.91 6.29 -13.24
CA ALA A 475 56.87 7.21 -13.81
C ALA A 475 56.47 7.58 -15.25
N ALA A 476 56.64 8.87 -15.55
CA ALA A 476 56.43 9.47 -16.86
C ALA A 476 57.13 8.72 -18.00
N ARG A 477 56.51 8.71 -19.19
CA ARG A 477 57.07 9.28 -20.44
C ARG A 477 56.21 8.91 -21.66
N THR A 478 55.81 9.98 -22.35
CA THR A 478 55.89 10.19 -23.81
C THR A 478 55.32 9.12 -24.77
N ALA A 479 54.20 9.51 -25.38
CA ALA A 479 53.75 9.26 -26.75
C ALA A 479 54.50 8.24 -27.62
N VAL A 480 53.76 7.26 -28.16
CA VAL A 480 53.69 6.98 -29.61
C VAL A 480 52.28 6.48 -29.95
N THR A 481 51.72 7.06 -31.01
CA THR A 481 50.46 6.70 -31.68
C THR A 481 50.45 5.22 -32.13
N GLU A 482 49.53 4.43 -31.59
CA GLU A 482 49.12 3.15 -32.20
C GLU A 482 47.67 3.25 -32.67
N ALA A 483 47.44 2.83 -33.92
CA ALA A 483 46.11 2.81 -34.53
C ALA A 483 45.17 1.86 -33.77
N PRO A 484 43.90 2.23 -33.53
CA PRO A 484 42.99 1.39 -32.77
C PRO A 484 42.70 0.09 -33.54
N ALA A 485 42.84 -1.04 -32.85
CA ALA A 485 42.62 -2.37 -33.40
C ALA A 485 41.21 -2.50 -34.00
N THR A 486 41.15 -2.68 -35.32
CA THR A 486 39.91 -2.89 -36.07
C THR A 486 39.35 -4.28 -35.75
N ARG A 487 38.06 -4.37 -35.44
CA ARG A 487 37.36 -5.66 -35.30
C ARG A 487 37.25 -6.37 -36.65
N ALA A 488 36.95 -7.67 -36.63
CA ALA A 488 36.79 -8.50 -37.83
C ALA A 488 35.69 -8.00 -38.79
N ASP A 489 34.79 -7.13 -38.33
CA ASP A 489 33.72 -6.49 -39.09
C ASP A 489 34.08 -5.08 -39.61
N GLY A 490 35.34 -4.67 -39.48
CA GLY A 490 35.83 -3.35 -39.90
C GLY A 490 35.52 -2.21 -38.91
N SER A 491 34.84 -2.48 -37.79
CA SER A 491 34.48 -1.45 -36.81
C SER A 491 35.59 -1.19 -35.78
N THR A 492 35.73 0.06 -35.37
CA THR A 492 36.55 0.48 -34.25
C THR A 492 35.79 0.21 -32.94
N PRO A 493 36.40 -0.42 -31.93
CA PRO A 493 35.79 -0.53 -30.61
C PRO A 493 35.47 0.85 -30.04
N ILE A 494 34.24 1.06 -29.57
CA ILE A 494 33.79 2.37 -29.03
C ILE A 494 34.69 2.83 -27.87
N GLY A 495 35.20 1.92 -27.05
CA GLY A 495 36.13 2.23 -25.95
C GLY A 495 37.51 2.72 -26.38
N ALA A 496 37.92 2.51 -27.64
CA ALA A 496 39.21 2.93 -28.19
C ALA A 496 39.12 4.23 -29.01
N VAL A 497 37.97 4.90 -28.97
CA VAL A 497 37.70 6.10 -29.75
C VAL A 497 38.42 7.31 -29.16
N ALA A 498 39.17 8.04 -30.00
CA ALA A 498 39.83 9.29 -29.63
C ALA A 498 39.15 10.52 -30.25
N HIS A 499 39.22 11.66 -29.57
CA HIS A 499 38.72 12.95 -30.09
C HIS A 499 39.39 13.30 -31.43
N ARG A 500 38.62 13.84 -32.38
CA ARG A 500 39.02 14.21 -33.77
C ARG A 500 39.50 13.05 -34.65
N SER A 501 39.13 11.82 -34.33
CA SER A 501 39.38 10.65 -35.19
C SER A 501 38.17 10.31 -36.06
N ARG A 502 38.40 9.82 -37.28
CA ARG A 502 37.35 9.27 -38.14
C ARG A 502 37.20 7.79 -37.85
N VAL A 503 35.99 7.36 -37.51
CA VAL A 503 35.71 6.02 -36.99
C VAL A 503 34.50 5.40 -37.68
N LEU A 504 34.49 4.07 -37.74
CA LEU A 504 33.33 3.25 -38.10
C LEU A 504 32.95 2.46 -36.85
N LEU A 505 31.78 2.69 -36.26
CA LEU A 505 31.37 2.06 -35.02
C LEU A 505 30.16 1.17 -35.29
N ALA A 506 30.15 -0.04 -34.74
CA ALA A 506 28.99 -0.93 -34.77
C ALA A 506 28.54 -1.20 -33.34
N GLY A 507 27.24 -1.08 -33.07
CA GLY A 507 26.70 -1.27 -31.74
C GLY A 507 25.17 -1.27 -31.71
N ARG A 508 24.62 -1.37 -30.51
CA ARG A 508 23.18 -1.34 -30.26
C ARG A 508 22.78 0.00 -29.67
N ILE A 509 21.67 0.56 -30.13
CA ILE A 509 21.11 1.79 -29.55
C ILE A 509 20.53 1.45 -28.17
N ARG A 510 21.11 2.02 -27.12
CA ARG A 510 20.65 1.80 -25.73
C ARG A 510 19.64 2.82 -25.25
N ALA A 511 19.70 4.04 -25.77
CA ALA A 511 18.82 5.13 -25.36
C ALA A 511 18.61 6.11 -26.51
N LEU A 512 17.44 6.73 -26.54
CA LEU A 512 17.05 7.81 -27.45
C LEU A 512 16.50 8.97 -26.62
N ARG A 513 16.85 10.18 -27.02
CA ARG A 513 16.41 11.42 -26.40
C ARG A 513 16.19 12.45 -27.49
N VAL A 514 14.99 13.03 -27.54
CA VAL A 514 14.70 14.17 -28.42
C VAL A 514 14.80 15.42 -27.57
N GLN A 515 15.73 16.31 -27.89
CA GLN A 515 15.86 17.60 -27.23
C GLN A 515 16.02 18.72 -28.26
N PRO A 516 15.41 19.90 -28.06
CA PRO A 516 15.69 21.06 -28.90
C PRO A 516 17.09 21.61 -28.60
N TRP A 517 17.90 21.80 -29.63
CA TRP A 517 19.19 22.47 -29.54
C TRP A 517 19.15 23.77 -30.33
N SER A 518 19.38 24.90 -29.66
CA SER A 518 19.32 26.25 -30.26
C SER A 518 18.05 26.50 -31.10
N GLY A 519 16.90 25.98 -30.65
CA GLY A 519 15.61 26.09 -31.34
C GLY A 519 15.35 25.05 -32.44
N VAL A 520 16.32 24.17 -32.74
CA VAL A 520 16.21 23.14 -33.77
C VAL A 520 16.04 21.76 -33.12
N PRO A 521 15.06 20.93 -33.54
CA PRO A 521 14.88 19.60 -32.96
C PRO A 521 16.12 18.73 -33.20
N THR A 522 16.62 18.07 -32.16
CA THR A 522 17.80 17.20 -32.22
C THR A 522 17.48 15.84 -31.61
N LEU A 523 17.84 14.77 -32.32
CA LEU A 523 17.73 13.39 -31.85
C LEU A 523 19.10 12.93 -31.37
N GLU A 524 19.23 12.71 -30.07
CA GLU A 524 20.40 12.13 -29.45
C GLU A 524 20.17 10.64 -29.17
N CYS A 525 21.11 9.79 -29.57
CA CYS A 525 21.10 8.38 -29.27
C CYS A 525 22.43 7.90 -28.70
N THR A 526 22.36 6.97 -27.75
CA THR A 526 23.57 6.35 -27.17
C THR A 526 23.82 5.03 -27.88
N LEU A 527 24.87 4.98 -28.69
CA LEU A 527 25.35 3.76 -29.33
C LEU A 527 26.33 3.07 -28.37
N ALA A 528 26.08 1.79 -28.09
CA ALA A 528 26.96 1.03 -27.21
C ALA A 528 27.31 -0.33 -27.81
N ASP A 529 28.54 -0.76 -27.57
CA ASP A 529 29.04 -2.09 -27.86
C ASP A 529 29.58 -2.72 -26.57
N GLU A 530 30.34 -3.81 -26.68
CA GLU A 530 30.95 -4.47 -25.51
C GLU A 530 32.11 -3.67 -24.90
N SER A 531 32.67 -2.70 -25.64
CA SER A 531 33.86 -1.93 -25.25
C SER A 531 33.54 -0.55 -24.67
N GLY A 532 32.36 0.01 -24.95
CA GLY A 532 32.00 1.34 -24.47
C GLY A 532 30.68 1.86 -25.03
N ALA A 533 30.39 3.13 -24.73
CA ALA A 533 29.24 3.83 -25.26
C ALA A 533 29.65 5.22 -25.73
N ILE A 534 29.08 5.67 -26.85
CA ILE A 534 29.31 6.99 -27.42
C ILE A 534 27.98 7.64 -27.81
N LEU A 535 27.97 8.96 -27.79
CA LEU A 535 26.80 9.71 -28.20
C LEU A 535 26.78 9.87 -29.73
N VAL A 536 25.63 9.65 -30.33
CA VAL A 536 25.37 9.91 -31.75
C VAL A 536 24.24 10.92 -31.82
N VAL A 537 24.46 12.05 -32.50
CA VAL A 537 23.56 13.20 -32.48
C VAL A 537 23.13 13.52 -33.90
N PHE A 538 21.82 13.48 -34.16
CA PHE A 538 21.22 13.89 -35.42
C PHE A 538 20.54 15.26 -35.25
N LEU A 539 21.23 16.31 -35.68
CA LEU A 539 20.76 17.69 -35.64
C LEU A 539 19.65 17.90 -36.68
N GLY A 540 18.61 18.66 -36.33
CA GLY A 540 17.49 18.96 -37.24
C GLY A 540 16.46 17.85 -37.41
N ARG A 541 16.57 16.75 -36.65
CA ARG A 541 15.71 15.56 -36.77
C ARG A 541 15.03 15.28 -35.43
N ARG A 542 13.72 15.03 -35.45
CA ARG A 542 12.97 14.48 -34.30
C ARG A 542 12.98 12.95 -34.27
N GLU A 543 13.17 12.35 -35.43
CA GLU A 543 13.15 10.92 -35.65
C GLU A 543 14.05 10.58 -36.84
N VAL A 544 14.67 9.39 -36.79
CA VAL A 544 15.47 8.83 -37.87
C VAL A 544 14.99 7.40 -38.12
N PRO A 545 14.58 7.04 -39.35
CA PRO A 545 14.00 5.72 -39.64
C PRO A 545 14.92 4.56 -39.22
N GLY A 546 14.36 3.63 -38.42
CA GLY A 546 15.04 2.43 -37.91
C GLY A 546 16.00 2.65 -36.73
N VAL A 547 16.25 3.90 -36.35
CA VAL A 547 17.05 4.27 -35.17
C VAL A 547 16.12 4.26 -33.96
N VAL A 548 15.79 3.06 -33.47
CA VAL A 548 14.95 2.81 -32.28
C VAL A 548 15.78 2.16 -31.17
N VAL A 549 15.33 2.27 -29.91
CA VAL A 549 16.00 1.58 -28.79
C VAL A 549 16.01 0.09 -29.06
N GLY A 550 17.20 -0.50 -29.02
CA GLY A 550 17.41 -1.91 -29.29
C GLY A 550 17.74 -2.24 -30.75
N ALA A 551 17.78 -1.29 -31.68
CA ALA A 551 18.27 -1.54 -33.04
C ALA A 551 19.81 -1.71 -33.06
N HIS A 552 20.32 -2.61 -33.88
CA HIS A 552 21.75 -2.70 -34.19
C HIS A 552 22.06 -1.78 -35.36
N VAL A 553 23.05 -0.92 -35.20
CA VAL A 553 23.37 0.12 -36.18
C VAL A 553 24.88 0.22 -36.31
N ARG A 554 25.33 0.38 -37.54
CA ARG A 554 26.69 0.80 -37.88
C ARG A 554 26.66 2.29 -38.19
N VAL A 555 27.51 3.08 -37.55
CA VAL A 555 27.63 4.53 -37.76
C VAL A 555 29.04 4.90 -38.18
N GLN A 556 29.16 5.82 -39.13
CA GLN A 556 30.45 6.31 -39.63
C GLN A 556 30.49 7.83 -39.54
N GLY A 557 31.55 8.35 -38.94
CA GLY A 557 31.74 9.80 -38.84
C GLY A 557 33.03 10.19 -38.13
N VAL A 558 33.18 11.49 -37.87
CA VAL A 558 34.30 12.04 -37.10
C VAL A 558 33.83 12.28 -35.67
N VAL A 559 34.67 11.88 -34.72
CA VAL A 559 34.39 12.01 -33.30
C VAL A 559 34.72 13.43 -32.87
N GLY A 560 33.69 14.18 -32.53
CA GLY A 560 33.78 15.49 -31.90
C GLY A 560 33.44 15.41 -30.42
N GLU A 561 33.03 16.55 -29.89
CA GLU A 561 32.59 16.71 -28.51
C GLU A 561 31.20 17.36 -28.51
N HIS A 562 30.28 16.82 -27.72
CA HIS A 562 28.95 17.37 -27.48
C HIS A 562 28.64 17.29 -25.99
N HIS A 563 28.36 18.44 -25.37
CA HIS A 563 28.16 18.57 -23.92
C HIS A 563 29.26 17.94 -23.04
N GLY A 564 30.54 18.14 -23.38
CA GLY A 564 31.65 17.61 -22.58
C GLY A 564 31.92 16.12 -22.77
N ARG A 565 31.30 15.48 -23.77
CA ARG A 565 31.40 14.04 -24.06
C ARG A 565 31.76 13.81 -25.51
N LEU A 566 32.50 12.73 -25.79
CA LEU A 566 32.78 12.31 -27.16
C LEU A 566 31.47 11.96 -27.88
N ALA A 567 31.30 12.51 -29.08
CA ALA A 567 30.07 12.34 -29.85
C ALA A 567 30.33 12.32 -31.36
N LEU A 568 29.48 11.63 -32.12
CA LEU A 568 29.39 11.76 -33.57
C LEU A 568 28.21 12.67 -33.91
N LEU A 569 28.49 13.78 -34.59
CA LEU A 569 27.47 14.73 -35.04
C LEU A 569 27.10 14.42 -36.49
N ASN A 570 25.82 14.20 -36.76
CA ASN A 570 25.25 13.82 -38.06
C ASN A 570 26.05 12.73 -38.82
N PRO A 571 26.37 11.57 -38.20
CA PRO A 571 27.09 10.52 -38.90
C PRO A 571 26.21 9.85 -39.97
N ALA A 572 26.87 9.21 -40.93
CA ALA A 572 26.20 8.24 -41.80
C ALA A 572 25.85 6.99 -40.97
N TYR A 573 24.69 6.36 -41.21
CA TYR A 573 24.27 5.17 -40.47
C TYR A 573 23.71 4.09 -41.40
N GLU A 574 23.85 2.84 -40.97
CA GLU A 574 23.36 1.63 -41.64
C GLU A 574 22.72 0.71 -40.58
N LEU A 575 21.53 0.20 -40.84
CA LEU A 575 20.83 -0.72 -39.93
C LEU A 575 21.35 -2.15 -40.13
N LEU A 576 21.75 -2.80 -39.05
CA LEU A 576 22.13 -4.20 -39.03
C LEU A 576 20.93 -4.96 -38.46
N GLY A 577 20.38 -5.89 -39.26
CA GLY A 577 19.09 -6.56 -39.03
C GLY A 577 18.92 -7.21 -37.66
#